data_AF-A0A3D5FHN3-F1
#
_entry.id   AF-A0A3D5FHN3-F1
#
_cell.length_a   1.000
_cell.length_b   1.000
_cell.length_c   1.000
_cell.angle_alpha   90.00
_cell.angle_beta   90.00
_cell.angle_gamma   90.00
#
_symmetry.space_group_name_H-M   'P 1'
#
loop_
_entity.id
_entity.type
_entity.pdbx_description
1 polymer ?
#
loop_
_entity_poly.entity_id
_entity_poly.type
_entity_poly.pdbx_seq_one_letter_code
_entity_poly.pdbx_strand_id
1 'polypeptide(L)'
;GELRASGQAIASPDTLRAKILEDMILARIQLQVAKDRGIRASEAMLDAAFADIARRNRLSPDRLRAEVERSGIPFADYLDNLRTQLTIRQLIEREIVRRVTVSTTEIDEFLVQNPQSATQQPVEVSLEHILVALPGDLVKAEAEIRQAF
;
A
#
# COMPACT_ATOMS: atom_id res chain seq x y z
N GLY A 1 -12.33 -13.37 15.05
CA GLY A 1 -11.24 -13.15 16.01
C GLY A 1 -9.97 -13.74 15.46
N GLU A 2 -9.41 -13.11 14.42
CA GLU A 2 -8.35 -13.68 13.58
C GLU A 2 -7.18 -12.69 13.36
N LEU A 3 -6.96 -11.76 14.31
CA LEU A 3 -5.86 -10.79 14.25
C LEU A 3 -4.72 -11.11 15.23
N ARG A 4 -4.68 -12.33 15.78
CA ARG A 4 -3.68 -12.78 16.77
C ARG A 4 -2.64 -13.77 16.21
N ALA A 5 -2.77 -14.21 14.96
CA ALA A 5 -1.87 -15.19 14.35
C ALA A 5 -0.62 -14.57 13.69
N SER A 6 -0.57 -13.25 13.54
CA SER A 6 0.65 -12.53 13.16
C SER A 6 1.16 -11.84 14.42
N GLY A 7 2.27 -12.32 14.99
CA GLY A 7 2.93 -11.75 16.17
C GLY A 7 3.51 -10.34 15.96
N GLN A 8 2.82 -9.46 15.24
CA GLN A 8 3.08 -8.03 15.28
C GLN A 8 2.54 -7.52 16.60
N ALA A 9 3.47 -7.20 17.50
CA ALA A 9 3.17 -6.43 18.69
C ALA A 9 2.27 -5.25 18.27
N ILE A 10 1.08 -5.16 18.87
CA ILE A 10 0.21 -4.00 18.71
C ILE A 10 1.09 -2.78 19.00
N ALA A 11 1.34 -1.97 17.97
CA ALA A 11 2.22 -0.81 18.06
C ALA A 11 1.85 -0.03 19.32
N SER A 12 2.84 0.23 20.19
CA SER A 12 2.57 0.97 21.42
C SER A 12 1.88 2.29 21.06
N PRO A 13 0.95 2.80 21.89
CA PRO A 13 0.26 4.06 21.61
C PRO A 13 1.20 5.20 21.22
N ASP A 14 2.40 5.24 21.79
CA ASP A 14 3.43 6.23 21.46
C ASP A 14 4.05 6.03 20.07
N THR A 15 4.34 4.79 19.66
CA THR A 15 4.80 4.51 18.29
C THR A 15 3.73 4.82 17.25
N LEU A 16 2.44 4.58 17.57
CA LEU A 16 1.33 4.93 16.68
C LEU A 16 1.19 6.45 16.53
N ARG A 17 1.29 7.21 17.63
CA ARG A 17 1.27 8.68 17.59
C ARG A 17 2.42 9.24 16.76
N ALA A 18 3.64 8.74 16.97
CA ALA A 18 4.81 9.17 16.21
C ALA A 18 4.62 8.92 14.71
N LYS A 19 4.12 7.74 14.34
CA LYS A 19 3.84 7.40 12.94
C LYS A 19 2.78 8.31 12.32
N ILE A 20 1.67 8.56 13.02
CA ILE A 20 0.61 9.45 12.51
C ILE A 20 1.15 10.87 12.32
N LEU A 21 1.96 11.36 13.27
CA LEU A 21 2.59 12.68 13.14
C LEU A 21 3.52 12.74 11.92
N GLU A 22 4.33 11.71 11.69
CA GLU A 22 5.18 11.60 10.52
C GLU A 22 4.37 11.59 9.22
N ASP A 23 3.30 10.80 9.15
CA ASP A 23 2.38 10.75 8.01
C ASP A 23 1.74 12.14 7.75
N MET A 24 1.37 12.87 8.81
CA MET A 24 0.83 14.24 8.72
C MET A 24 1.87 15.24 8.22
N ILE A 25 3.11 15.17 8.72
CA ILE A 25 4.22 16.04 8.30
C ILE A 25 4.50 15.81 6.81
N LEU A 26 4.62 14.55 6.39
CA LEU A 26 4.88 14.19 5.00
C LEU A 26 3.75 14.67 4.09
N ALA A 27 2.49 14.43 4.46
CA ALA A 27 1.33 14.91 3.72
C ALA A 27 1.36 16.44 3.57
N ARG A 28 1.70 17.19 4.64
CA ARG A 28 1.77 18.65 4.59
C ARG A 28 2.85 19.16 3.63
N ILE A 29 4.01 18.50 3.62
CA ILE A 29 5.12 18.81 2.71
C ILE A 29 4.71 18.53 1.27
N GLN A 30 4.14 17.36 0.98
CA GLN A 30 3.69 16.98 -0.35
C GLN A 30 2.63 17.94 -0.89
N LEU A 31 1.66 18.34 -0.05
CA LEU A 31 0.66 19.34 -0.43
C LEU A 31 1.27 20.70 -0.73
N GLN A 32 2.31 21.12 0.01
CA GLN A 32 3.02 22.36 -0.26
C GLN A 32 3.71 22.30 -1.64
N VAL A 33 4.44 21.21 -1.92
CA VAL A 33 5.10 20.99 -3.21
C VAL A 33 4.09 20.95 -4.36
N ALA A 34 2.96 20.28 -4.17
CA ALA A 34 1.88 20.24 -5.16
C ALA A 34 1.35 21.66 -5.44
N LYS A 35 1.09 22.45 -4.39
CA LYS A 35 0.64 23.84 -4.50
C LYS A 35 1.64 24.71 -5.28
N ASP A 36 2.92 24.62 -4.94
CA ASP A 36 3.98 25.43 -5.58
C ASP A 36 4.14 25.10 -7.07
N ARG A 37 3.77 23.88 -7.47
CA ARG A 37 3.83 23.39 -8.86
C ARG A 37 2.48 23.47 -9.59
N GLY A 38 1.47 24.07 -8.97
CA GLY A 38 0.12 24.19 -9.54
C GLY A 38 -0.58 22.85 -9.76
N ILE A 39 -0.19 21.79 -9.04
CA ILE A 39 -0.81 20.47 -9.11
C ILE A 39 -1.98 20.43 -8.15
N ARG A 40 -3.18 20.15 -8.67
CA ARG A 40 -4.42 19.99 -7.90
C ARG A 40 -5.34 19.01 -8.61
N ALA A 41 -6.05 18.20 -7.83
CA ALA A 41 -7.10 17.35 -8.35
C ALA A 41 -8.27 18.19 -8.90
N SER A 42 -8.72 17.87 -10.11
CA SER A 42 -9.89 18.50 -10.72
C SER A 42 -11.21 17.99 -10.10
N GLU A 43 -12.31 18.72 -10.30
CA GLU A 43 -13.65 18.25 -9.91
C GLU A 43 -13.99 16.90 -10.57
N ALA A 44 -13.71 16.76 -11.87
CA ALA A 44 -13.97 15.51 -12.58
C ALA A 44 -13.20 14.31 -12.00
N MET A 45 -11.96 14.52 -11.53
CA MET A 45 -11.20 13.47 -10.84
C MET A 45 -11.80 13.13 -9.48
N LEU A 46 -12.30 14.13 -8.76
CA LEU A 46 -12.95 13.92 -7.47
C LEU A 46 -14.24 13.10 -7.63
N ASP A 47 -15.08 13.47 -8.60
CA ASP A 47 -16.32 12.77 -8.90
C ASP A 47 -16.08 11.32 -9.35
N ALA A 48 -15.09 11.12 -10.23
CA ALA A 48 -14.71 9.79 -10.69
C ALA A 48 -14.19 8.92 -9.54
N ALA A 49 -13.34 9.48 -8.66
CA ALA A 49 -12.82 8.77 -7.50
C ALA A 49 -13.95 8.42 -6.51
N PHE A 50 -14.87 9.34 -6.27
CA PHE A 50 -16.02 9.10 -5.39
C PHE A 50 -16.93 8.00 -5.94
N ALA A 51 -17.25 8.04 -7.24
CA ALA A 51 -18.03 7.01 -7.90
C ALA A 51 -17.34 5.64 -7.85
N ASP A 52 -16.01 5.59 -8.00
CA ASP A 52 -15.25 4.35 -7.88
C ASP A 52 -15.27 3.79 -6.45
N ILE A 53 -15.15 4.65 -5.42
CA ILE A 53 -15.26 4.24 -4.02
C ILE A 53 -16.68 3.70 -3.76
N ALA A 54 -17.72 4.36 -4.24
CA ALA A 54 -19.11 3.89 -4.10
C ALA A 54 -19.27 2.50 -4.72
N ARG A 55 -18.78 2.32 -5.97
CA ARG A 55 -18.78 1.04 -6.68
C ARG A 55 -18.04 -0.05 -5.92
N ARG A 56 -16.84 0.22 -5.37
CA ARG A 56 -16.06 -0.73 -4.57
C ARG A 56 -16.78 -1.17 -3.30
N ASN A 57 -17.53 -0.25 -2.68
CA ASN A 57 -18.36 -0.55 -1.52
C ASN A 57 -19.72 -1.16 -1.88
N ARG A 58 -20.01 -1.39 -3.16
CA ARG A 58 -21.31 -1.86 -3.68
C ARG A 58 -22.47 -0.94 -3.27
N LEU A 59 -22.20 0.35 -3.15
CA LEU A 59 -23.16 1.39 -2.83
C LEU A 59 -23.37 2.31 -4.03
N SER A 60 -24.54 2.95 -4.09
CA SER A 60 -24.71 4.12 -4.96
C SER A 60 -24.00 5.34 -4.35
N PRO A 61 -23.65 6.35 -5.16
CA PRO A 61 -23.04 7.59 -4.65
C PRO A 61 -23.85 8.25 -3.52
N ASP A 62 -25.18 8.31 -3.65
CA ASP A 62 -26.06 8.87 -2.62
C ASP A 62 -26.07 8.05 -1.33
N ARG A 63 -26.02 6.71 -1.45
CA ARG A 63 -25.93 5.82 -0.29
C ARG A 63 -24.59 5.95 0.42
N LEU A 64 -23.49 6.09 -0.34
CA LEU A 64 -22.17 6.32 0.24
C LEU A 64 -22.13 7.64 1.00
N ARG A 65 -22.70 8.73 0.44
CA ARG A 65 -22.81 10.01 1.15
C ARG A 65 -23.52 9.86 2.49
N ALA A 66 -24.69 9.22 2.49
CA ALA A 66 -25.46 9.02 3.72
C ALA A 66 -24.68 8.20 4.76
N GLU A 67 -23.89 7.21 4.33
CA GLU A 67 -23.06 6.40 5.22
C GLU A 67 -21.89 7.20 5.82
N VAL A 68 -21.26 8.06 5.03
CA VAL A 68 -20.21 8.98 5.50
C VAL A 68 -20.78 9.93 6.56
N GLU A 69 -21.93 10.54 6.31
CA GLU A 69 -22.57 11.43 7.28
C GLU A 69 -23.02 10.69 8.55
N ARG A 70 -23.48 9.44 8.41
CA ARG A 70 -23.83 8.57 9.54
C ARG A 70 -22.62 8.23 10.43
N SER A 71 -21.41 8.23 9.87
CA SER A 71 -20.17 8.05 10.64
C SER A 71 -19.74 9.28 11.44
N GLY A 72 -20.49 10.39 11.32
CA GLY A 72 -20.23 11.65 12.03
C GLY A 72 -19.24 12.57 11.30
N ILE A 73 -18.89 12.25 10.05
CA ILE A 73 -18.00 13.07 9.23
C ILE A 73 -18.86 13.93 8.29
N PRO A 74 -18.73 15.27 8.31
CA PRO A 74 -19.38 16.13 7.33
C PRO A 74 -18.95 15.75 5.92
N PHE A 75 -19.90 15.64 4.99
CA PHE A 75 -19.59 15.23 3.62
C PHE A 75 -18.58 16.16 2.92
N ALA A 76 -18.61 17.46 3.24
CA ALA A 76 -17.64 18.42 2.73
C ALA A 76 -16.19 18.10 3.16
N ASP A 77 -15.98 17.72 4.42
CA ASP A 77 -14.66 17.36 4.95
C ASP A 77 -14.13 16.07 4.33
N TYR A 78 -15.04 15.11 4.07
CA TYR A 78 -14.71 13.90 3.35
C TYR A 78 -14.22 14.20 1.92
N LEU A 79 -14.93 15.07 1.20
CA LEU A 79 -14.52 15.49 -0.15
C LEU A 79 -13.19 16.26 -0.15
N ASP A 80 -12.96 17.11 0.84
CA ASP A 80 -11.68 17.82 0.99
C ASP A 80 -10.52 16.86 1.25
N ASN A 81 -10.74 15.87 2.11
CA ASN A 81 -9.76 14.81 2.36
C ASN A 81 -9.48 14.00 1.09
N LEU A 82 -10.52 13.62 0.35
CA LEU A 82 -10.37 12.89 -0.91
C LEU A 82 -9.61 13.72 -1.95
N ARG A 83 -9.91 15.02 -2.06
CA ARG A 83 -9.17 15.95 -2.93
C ARG A 83 -7.70 16.08 -2.54
N THR A 84 -7.42 16.12 -1.25
CA THR A 84 -6.05 16.09 -0.71
C THR A 84 -5.30 14.84 -1.14
N GLN A 85 -5.90 13.65 -0.97
CA GLN A 85 -5.29 12.38 -1.37
C GLN A 85 -5.05 12.32 -2.89
N LEU A 86 -6.02 12.75 -3.70
CA LEU A 86 -5.88 12.79 -5.16
C LEU A 86 -4.78 13.75 -5.61
N THR A 87 -4.64 14.90 -4.94
CA THR A 87 -3.59 15.87 -5.26
C THR A 87 -2.19 15.31 -4.97
N ILE A 88 -2.02 14.63 -3.84
CA ILE A 88 -0.76 13.94 -3.49
C ILE A 88 -0.46 12.83 -4.50
N ARG A 89 -1.46 12.03 -4.86
CA ARG A 89 -1.31 10.98 -5.88
C ARG A 89 -0.85 11.55 -7.22
N GLN A 90 -1.47 12.64 -7.68
CA GLN A 90 -1.10 13.30 -8.93
C GLN A 90 0.32 13.89 -8.88
N LEU A 91 0.75 14.41 -7.73
CA LEU A 91 2.13 14.83 -7.52
C LEU A 91 3.10 13.65 -7.70
N ILE A 92 2.81 12.51 -7.07
CA ILE A 92 3.64 11.30 -7.15
C ILE A 92 3.70 10.78 -8.59
N GLU A 93 2.57 10.66 -9.27
CA GLU A 93 2.50 10.21 -10.67
C GLU A 93 3.36 11.10 -11.57
N ARG A 94 3.31 12.42 -11.40
CA ARG A 94 4.13 13.36 -12.18
C ARG A 94 5.63 13.28 -11.85
N GLU A 95 6.00 12.95 -10.61
CA GLU A 95 7.39 12.76 -10.19
C GLU A 95 7.97 11.43 -10.65
N ILE A 96 7.20 10.34 -10.60
CA ILE A 96 7.64 9.01 -11.07
C ILE A 96 7.84 9.03 -12.58
N VAL A 97 6.91 9.60 -13.34
CA VAL A 97 7.04 9.73 -14.82
C VAL A 97 8.28 10.55 -15.20
N ARG A 98 8.67 11.54 -14.39
CA ARG A 98 9.91 12.31 -14.62
C ARG A 98 11.18 11.53 -14.28
N ARG A 99 11.12 10.59 -13.33
CA ARG A 99 12.28 9.85 -12.82
C ARG A 99 12.52 8.53 -13.54
N VAL A 100 11.47 7.91 -14.07
CA VAL A 100 11.52 6.61 -14.75
C VAL A 100 11.29 6.85 -16.25
N THR A 101 12.38 7.01 -17.00
CA THR A 101 12.34 6.94 -18.46
C THR A 101 12.88 5.57 -18.85
N VAL A 102 12.00 4.60 -19.06
CA VAL A 102 12.42 3.30 -19.62
C VAL A 102 12.80 3.54 -21.08
N SER A 103 14.06 3.32 -21.43
CA SER A 103 14.49 3.41 -22.83
C SER A 103 14.07 2.16 -23.59
N THR A 104 13.82 2.26 -24.89
CA THR A 104 13.56 1.08 -25.74
C THR A 104 14.70 0.07 -25.68
N THR A 105 15.94 0.55 -25.52
CA THR A 105 17.13 -0.29 -25.34
C THR A 105 17.08 -1.10 -24.05
N GLU A 106 16.58 -0.53 -22.96
CA GLU A 106 16.46 -1.22 -21.66
C GLU A 106 15.36 -2.30 -21.70
N ILE A 107 14.32 -2.08 -22.51
CA ILE A 107 13.29 -3.10 -22.81
C ILE A 107 13.90 -4.24 -23.63
N ASP A 108 14.65 -3.91 -24.70
CA ASP A 108 15.30 -4.91 -25.54
C ASP A 108 16.35 -5.72 -24.75
N GLU A 109 17.16 -5.07 -23.92
CA GLU A 109 18.11 -5.72 -23.03
C GLU A 109 17.41 -6.60 -21.99
N PHE A 110 16.30 -6.13 -21.39
CA PHE A 110 15.51 -6.93 -20.46
C PHE A 110 14.91 -8.17 -21.14
N LEU A 111 14.38 -8.04 -22.36
CA LEU A 111 13.82 -9.15 -23.14
C LEU A 111 14.89 -10.17 -23.59
N VAL A 112 16.09 -9.69 -23.94
CA VAL A 112 17.25 -10.55 -24.26
C VAL A 112 17.79 -11.26 -23.03
N GLN A 113 17.82 -10.59 -21.87
CA GLN A 113 18.30 -11.16 -20.60
C GLN A 113 17.27 -12.06 -19.92
N ASN A 114 15.97 -11.86 -20.18
CA ASN A 114 14.86 -12.62 -19.59
C ASN A 114 13.93 -13.24 -20.66
N PRO A 115 14.45 -14.06 -21.59
CA PRO A 115 13.64 -14.65 -22.67
C PRO A 115 12.54 -15.60 -22.16
N GLN A 116 12.70 -16.09 -20.92
CA GLN A 116 11.75 -16.91 -20.19
C GLN A 116 10.52 -16.11 -19.71
N SER A 117 10.66 -14.82 -19.41
CA SER A 117 9.55 -13.98 -18.92
C SER A 117 8.52 -13.64 -20.00
N ALA A 118 8.89 -13.70 -21.28
CA ALA A 118 7.97 -13.49 -22.40
C ALA A 118 7.10 -14.72 -22.72
N THR A 119 7.45 -15.91 -22.18
CA THR A 119 6.82 -17.20 -22.54
C THR A 119 6.23 -17.97 -21.36
N GLN A 120 6.50 -17.56 -20.12
CA GLN A 120 5.90 -18.19 -18.95
C GLN A 120 4.48 -17.66 -18.74
N GLN A 121 3.48 -18.46 -19.13
CA GLN A 121 2.20 -18.46 -18.42
C GLN A 121 2.51 -18.55 -16.92
N PRO A 122 1.85 -17.76 -16.05
CA PRO A 122 2.13 -17.78 -14.62
C PRO A 122 1.97 -19.21 -14.13
N VAL A 123 3.08 -19.85 -13.78
CA VAL A 123 3.06 -21.16 -13.14
C VAL A 123 2.57 -20.91 -11.72
N GLU A 124 1.28 -21.11 -11.49
CA GLU A 124 0.72 -21.15 -10.14
C GLU A 124 1.27 -22.38 -9.42
N VAL A 125 2.26 -22.17 -8.56
CA VAL A 125 2.76 -23.21 -7.66
C VAL A 125 2.05 -23.05 -6.32
N SER A 126 1.19 -24.00 -5.98
CA SER A 126 0.62 -24.11 -4.64
C SER A 126 1.65 -24.77 -3.72
N LEU A 127 2.29 -23.96 -2.87
CA LEU A 127 3.23 -24.44 -1.86
C LEU A 127 2.52 -24.54 -0.51
N GLU A 128 2.36 -25.77 -0.02
CA GLU A 128 1.96 -26.03 1.36
C GLU A 128 3.21 -26.22 2.21
N HIS A 129 3.40 -25.38 3.21
CA HIS A 129 4.55 -25.46 4.13
C HIS A 129 4.06 -25.76 5.54
N ILE A 130 4.59 -26.84 6.14
CA ILE A 130 4.36 -27.18 7.55
C ILE A 130 5.57 -26.68 8.34
N LEU A 131 5.35 -25.68 9.19
CA LEU A 131 6.34 -25.20 10.14
C LEU A 131 6.20 -26.01 11.45
N VAL A 132 7.13 -26.91 11.72
CA VAL A 132 7.20 -27.59 13.02
C VAL A 132 8.11 -26.79 13.94
N ALA A 133 7.51 -26.04 14.88
CA ALA A 133 8.27 -25.33 15.91
C ALA A 133 8.68 -26.33 17.00
N LEU A 134 9.99 -26.59 17.10
CA LEU A 134 10.55 -27.33 18.23
C LEU A 134 10.70 -26.39 19.43
N PRO A 135 10.31 -26.81 20.66
CA PRO A 135 10.64 -26.06 21.87
C PRO A 135 12.16 -25.95 22.02
N GLY A 136 12.64 -24.76 22.42
CA GLY A 136 14.07 -24.39 22.42
C GLY A 136 14.98 -25.28 23.27
N ASP A 137 14.38 -26.12 24.12
CA ASP A 137 15.01 -27.07 25.02
C ASP A 137 15.52 -28.31 24.27
N LEU A 138 14.95 -28.62 23.10
CA LEU A 138 15.35 -29.76 22.26
C LEU A 138 16.45 -29.41 21.25
N VAL A 139 16.65 -28.13 20.93
CA VAL A 139 17.72 -27.66 20.03
C VAL A 139 19.11 -27.87 20.64
N LYS A 140 19.20 -28.00 21.97
CA LYS A 140 20.47 -28.26 22.67
C LYS A 140 20.89 -29.72 22.68
N ALA A 141 19.99 -30.67 22.43
CA ALA A 141 20.31 -32.10 22.45
C ALA A 141 20.96 -32.60 21.14
N GLU A 142 20.79 -31.89 20.01
CA GLU A 142 21.33 -32.33 18.71
C GLU A 142 22.78 -31.87 18.48
N ALA A 143 23.24 -30.85 19.23
CA ALA A 143 24.61 -30.35 19.12
C ALA A 143 25.66 -31.27 19.76
N GLU A 144 25.27 -32.13 20.71
CA GLU A 144 26.21 -33.03 21.42
C GLU A 144 26.42 -34.37 20.71
N ILE A 145 25.51 -34.81 19.83
CA ILE A 145 25.62 -36.12 19.15
C ILE A 145 26.56 -36.07 17.92
N ARG A 146 26.87 -34.88 17.37
CA ARG A 146 27.80 -34.74 16.21
C ARG A 146 29.29 -34.69 16.56
N GLN A 147 29.68 -34.67 17.85
CA GLN A 147 31.10 -34.72 18.24
C GLN A 147 31.58 -36.12 18.65
N ALA A 148 30.72 -37.13 18.62
CA ALA A 148 31.06 -38.48 19.06
C ALA A 148 31.26 -39.51 17.93
N PHE A 149 31.17 -39.14 16.65
CA PHE A 149 31.56 -39.99 15.52
C PHE A 149 32.17 -39.19 14.37
#